data_AF-A0A8J6ZWC6-F1
#
_entry.id   AF-A0A8J6ZWC6-F1
#
_cell.length_a   1.000
_cell.length_b   1.000
_cell.length_c   1.000
_cell.angle_alpha   90.00
_cell.angle_beta   90.00
_cell.angle_gamma   90.00
#
_symmetry.space_group_name_H-M   'P 1'
#
loop_
_entity.id
_entity.type
_entity.pdbx_description
1 polymer ?
#
loop_
_entity_poly.entity_id
_entity_poly.type
_entity_poly.pdbx_seq_one_letter_code
_entity_poly.pdbx_strand_id
1 'polypeptide(L)'
;MFQVEVKCDDSGQYIGEVADPEREIFYSTYKYPTQHQATEDARKWIDWFEKLPYGTVESIYYILSVPETWPGPPANGHPYSGLQIKIGRTKDVLRRLQNLRTGTSGQLIVHALEPGGSKVERKLHKRFESDRRQGEWFACSPELAKHIFETWSHYKVLPREHQHLVLELQHRIKILRATRQVFDGAPDMINPSLNEPWAGKVLIDLVHPSWIRNEKMF
;
A
#
# COMPACT_ATOMS: atom_id res chain seq x y z
N MET A 1 19.85 18.58 -4.73
CA MET A 1 19.55 18.11 -6.10
C MET A 1 20.03 16.68 -6.20
N PHE A 2 19.19 15.78 -6.70
CA PHE A 2 19.54 14.36 -6.85
C PHE A 2 20.71 14.19 -7.83
N GLN A 3 21.55 13.19 -7.58
CA GLN A 3 22.65 12.79 -8.45
C GLN A 3 22.35 11.42 -9.06
N VAL A 4 22.76 11.21 -10.30
CA VAL A 4 22.64 9.92 -11.00
C VAL A 4 24.02 9.35 -11.21
N GLU A 5 24.28 8.17 -10.63
CA GLU A 5 25.46 7.37 -10.91
C GLU A 5 25.04 6.17 -11.78
N VAL A 6 25.81 5.81 -12.80
CA VAL A 6 25.52 4.62 -13.61
C VAL A 6 26.65 3.62 -13.51
N LYS A 7 26.29 2.39 -13.15
CA LYS A 7 27.22 1.27 -12.96
C LYS A 7 26.94 0.21 -14.01
N CYS A 8 27.99 -0.48 -14.45
CA CYS A 8 27.91 -1.67 -15.29
C CYS A 8 28.04 -2.90 -14.39
N ASP A 9 27.17 -3.89 -14.57
CA ASP A 9 27.24 -5.16 -13.85
C ASP A 9 28.05 -6.22 -14.61
N ASP A 10 28.30 -7.36 -13.97
CA ASP A 10 29.09 -8.46 -14.53
C ASP A 10 28.48 -9.08 -15.81
N SER A 11 27.21 -8.81 -16.08
CA SER A 11 26.51 -9.25 -17.30
C SER A 11 26.61 -8.24 -18.45
N GLY A 12 27.31 -7.13 -18.24
CA GLY A 12 27.43 -6.05 -19.22
C GLY A 12 26.20 -5.15 -19.30
N GLN A 13 25.30 -5.21 -18.31
CA GLN A 13 24.11 -4.36 -18.23
C GLN A 13 24.35 -3.17 -17.31
N TYR A 14 23.66 -2.07 -17.58
CA TYR A 14 23.79 -0.81 -16.87
C TYR A 14 22.62 -0.59 -15.91
N ILE A 15 22.93 -0.10 -14.71
CA ILE A 15 21.97 0.29 -13.67
C ILE A 15 22.27 1.74 -13.27
N GLY A 16 21.24 2.58 -13.27
CA GLY A 16 21.31 3.94 -12.74
C GLY A 16 20.88 3.95 -11.28
N GLU A 17 21.68 4.56 -10.41
CA GLU A 17 21.36 4.82 -9.02
C GLU A 17 21.13 6.32 -8.83
N VAL A 18 19.99 6.65 -8.22
CA VAL A 18 19.64 8.02 -7.85
C VAL A 18 19.90 8.18 -6.36
N ALA A 19 20.80 9.10 -6.02
CA ALA A 19 21.15 9.43 -4.65
C ALA A 19 20.86 10.89 -4.33
N ASP A 20 20.57 11.17 -3.08
CA ASP A 20 20.46 12.53 -2.57
C ASP A 20 21.85 13.15 -2.30
N PRO A 21 21.92 14.42 -1.85
CA PRO A 21 23.21 15.05 -1.50
C PRO A 21 23.98 14.34 -0.37
N GLU A 22 23.31 13.59 0.50
CA GLU A 22 23.91 12.82 1.60
C GLU A 22 24.37 11.41 1.16
N ARG A 23 24.20 11.08 -0.13
CA ARG A 23 24.52 9.79 -0.76
C ARG A 23 23.63 8.63 -0.30
N GLU A 24 22.45 8.92 0.24
CA GLU A 24 21.43 7.89 0.43
C GLU A 24 20.80 7.57 -0.94
N ILE A 25 20.70 6.27 -1.27
CA ILE A 25 20.13 5.80 -2.54
C ILE A 25 18.61 5.74 -2.42
N PHE A 26 17.91 6.52 -3.25
CA PHE A 26 16.45 6.58 -3.29
C PHE A 26 15.83 5.72 -4.40
N TYR A 27 16.55 5.47 -5.49
CA TYR A 27 16.03 4.69 -6.62
C TYR A 27 17.16 3.99 -7.37
N SER A 28 16.87 2.78 -7.83
CA SER A 28 17.72 2.03 -8.75
C SER A 28 16.89 1.61 -9.95
N THR A 29 17.37 1.92 -11.14
CA THR A 29 16.68 1.57 -12.39
C THR A 29 16.64 0.05 -12.59
N TYR A 30 15.81 -0.40 -13.53
CA TYR A 30 16.02 -1.73 -14.09
C TYR A 30 17.38 -1.82 -14.80
N LYS A 31 17.80 -3.06 -15.11
CA LYS A 31 19.00 -3.30 -15.90
C LYS A 31 18.73 -2.97 -17.37
N TYR A 32 19.62 -2.18 -17.98
CA TYR A 32 19.51 -1.75 -19.37
C TYR A 32 20.76 -2.15 -20.18
N PRO A 33 20.62 -2.44 -21.49
CA PRO A 33 21.76 -2.71 -22.36
C PRO A 33 22.72 -1.54 -22.54
N THR A 34 22.30 -0.29 -22.25
CA THR A 34 23.10 0.91 -22.47
C THR A 34 23.06 1.85 -21.27
N GLN A 35 24.18 2.53 -21.02
CA GLN A 35 24.27 3.60 -20.01
C GLN A 35 23.22 4.69 -20.23
N HIS A 36 22.98 5.07 -21.49
CA HIS A 36 22.01 6.10 -21.85
C HIS A 36 20.60 5.74 -21.38
N GLN A 37 20.14 4.51 -21.59
CA GLN A 37 18.83 4.06 -21.13
C GLN A 37 18.70 4.09 -19.61
N ALA A 38 19.73 3.65 -18.89
CA ALA A 38 19.76 3.71 -17.43
C ALA A 38 19.72 5.17 -16.93
N THR A 39 20.51 6.07 -17.51
CA THR A 39 20.47 7.51 -17.18
C THR A 39 19.11 8.13 -17.45
N GLU A 40 18.50 7.84 -18.61
CA GLU A 40 17.20 8.40 -18.97
C GLU A 40 16.06 7.88 -18.07
N ASP A 41 16.11 6.61 -17.67
CA ASP A 41 15.16 6.05 -16.69
C ASP A 41 15.29 6.72 -15.32
N ALA A 42 16.51 6.86 -14.81
CA ALA A 42 16.79 7.55 -13.55
C ALA A 42 16.31 9.01 -13.59
N ARG A 43 16.55 9.73 -14.69
CA ARG A 43 16.07 11.11 -14.89
C ARG A 43 14.55 11.21 -14.95
N LYS A 44 13.88 10.25 -15.60
CA LYS A 44 12.40 10.19 -15.61
C LYS A 44 11.85 9.97 -14.21
N TRP A 45 12.51 9.11 -13.42
CA TRP A 45 12.14 8.92 -12.02
C TRP A 45 12.30 10.21 -11.21
N ILE A 46 13.44 10.92 -11.34
CA ILE A 46 13.68 12.21 -10.66
C ILE A 46 12.59 13.21 -11.04
N ASP A 47 12.34 13.39 -12.33
CA ASP A 47 11.33 14.34 -12.84
C ASP A 47 9.92 14.03 -12.29
N TRP A 48 9.55 12.74 -12.27
CA TRP A 48 8.29 12.30 -11.69
C TRP A 48 8.24 12.53 -10.18
N PHE A 49 9.28 12.14 -9.44
CA PHE A 49 9.36 12.25 -7.99
C PHE A 49 9.30 13.71 -7.53
N GLU A 50 10.05 14.61 -8.16
CA GLU A 50 10.06 16.04 -7.83
C GLU A 50 8.73 16.71 -8.15
N LYS A 51 8.01 16.26 -9.19
CA LYS A 51 6.71 16.81 -9.59
C LYS A 51 5.52 16.24 -8.82
N LEU A 52 5.69 15.10 -8.16
CA LEU A 52 4.65 14.38 -7.44
C LEU A 52 3.94 15.25 -6.38
N PRO A 53 4.63 16.00 -5.50
CA PRO A 53 3.97 16.78 -4.45
C PRO A 53 3.13 17.94 -4.99
N TYR A 54 3.42 18.40 -6.21
CA TYR A 54 2.73 19.52 -6.86
C TYR A 54 1.50 19.08 -7.67
N GLY A 55 1.25 17.77 -7.77
CA GLY A 55 0.12 17.25 -8.52
C GLY A 55 0.14 17.54 -10.02
N THR A 56 1.34 17.61 -10.61
CA THR A 56 1.51 17.91 -12.04
C THR A 56 1.72 16.68 -12.91
N VAL A 57 2.14 15.55 -12.31
CA VAL A 57 2.36 14.25 -12.97
C VAL A 57 1.29 13.23 -12.58
N GLU A 58 0.93 12.34 -13.50
CA GLU A 58 0.06 11.22 -13.18
C GLU A 58 0.85 10.08 -12.53
N SER A 59 0.23 9.47 -11.52
CA SER A 59 0.75 8.29 -10.85
C SER A 59 -0.33 7.24 -10.70
N ILE A 60 0.06 5.98 -10.80
CA ILE A 60 -0.77 4.87 -10.34
C ILE A 60 -0.61 4.76 -8.82
N TYR A 61 -1.73 4.57 -8.13
CA TYR A 61 -1.76 4.29 -6.71
C TYR A 61 -2.31 2.91 -6.42
N TYR A 62 -1.85 2.37 -5.29
CA TYR A 62 -2.35 1.16 -4.67
C TYR A 62 -2.80 1.51 -3.25
N ILE A 63 -4.12 1.59 -3.03
CA ILE A 63 -4.68 1.93 -1.72
C ILE A 63 -5.28 0.66 -1.11
N LEU A 64 -4.74 0.22 0.02
CA LEU A 64 -5.27 -0.87 0.82
C LEU A 64 -6.40 -0.34 1.72
N SER A 65 -7.54 -1.01 1.66
CA SER A 65 -8.64 -0.80 2.61
C SER A 65 -8.55 -1.85 3.70
N VAL A 66 -8.54 -1.37 4.95
CA VAL A 66 -8.58 -2.17 6.17
C VAL A 66 -9.87 -1.83 6.92
N PRO A 67 -10.93 -2.64 6.77
CA PRO A 67 -12.15 -2.46 7.56
C PRO A 67 -11.85 -2.52 9.06
N GLU A 68 -12.55 -1.71 9.85
CA GLU A 68 -12.49 -1.79 11.32
C GLU A 68 -12.83 -3.20 11.81
N THR A 69 -13.84 -3.79 11.17
CA THR A 69 -14.37 -5.12 11.46
C THR A 69 -13.54 -6.28 10.91
N TRP A 70 -12.36 -6.02 10.33
CA TRP A 70 -11.52 -7.09 9.79
C TRP A 70 -10.88 -7.91 10.93
N PRO A 71 -11.16 -9.23 11.03
CA PRO A 71 -10.68 -10.11 12.10
C PRO A 71 -9.23 -10.59 11.89
N GLY A 72 -8.51 -9.95 10.97
CA GLY A 72 -7.18 -10.36 10.55
C GLY A 72 -7.19 -11.59 9.63
N PRO A 73 -6.02 -11.96 9.09
CA PRO A 73 -5.90 -13.05 8.15
C PRO A 73 -6.04 -14.41 8.85
N PRO A 74 -6.35 -15.49 8.11
CA PRO A 74 -6.23 -16.86 8.60
C PRO A 74 -4.80 -17.14 9.10
N ALA A 75 -4.64 -18.11 10.02
CA ALA A 75 -3.34 -18.42 10.64
C ALA A 75 -2.25 -18.72 9.59
N ASN A 76 -2.58 -19.51 8.57
CA ASN A 76 -1.68 -19.89 7.48
C ASN A 76 -1.93 -19.09 6.19
N GLY A 77 -2.77 -18.05 6.25
CA GLY A 77 -3.10 -17.21 5.10
C GLY A 77 -2.07 -16.10 4.87
N HIS A 78 -2.11 -15.50 3.68
CA HIS A 78 -1.32 -14.30 3.39
C HIS A 78 -1.68 -13.16 4.39
N PRO A 79 -0.73 -12.32 4.83
CA PRO A 79 -1.01 -11.27 5.82
C PRO A 79 -2.17 -10.33 5.47
N TYR A 80 -2.40 -10.08 4.19
CA TYR A 80 -3.49 -9.23 3.68
C TYR A 80 -4.73 -10.01 3.21
N SER A 81 -4.84 -11.29 3.55
CA SER A 81 -6.02 -12.09 3.21
C SER A 81 -7.31 -11.47 3.78
N GLY A 82 -8.31 -11.31 2.92
CA GLY A 82 -9.59 -10.69 3.26
C GLY A 82 -9.63 -9.17 3.10
N LEU A 83 -8.50 -8.53 2.77
CA LEU A 83 -8.45 -7.10 2.47
C LEU A 83 -8.63 -6.82 0.97
N GLN A 84 -8.88 -5.54 0.66
CA GLN A 84 -9.06 -5.07 -0.72
C GLN A 84 -8.06 -3.97 -1.07
N ILE A 85 -7.60 -3.98 -2.32
CA ILE A 85 -6.75 -2.96 -2.92
C ILE A 85 -7.56 -2.20 -3.95
N LYS A 86 -7.50 -0.87 -3.92
CA LYS A 86 -7.88 -0.03 -5.04
C LYS A 86 -6.67 0.24 -5.92
N ILE A 87 -6.78 -0.08 -7.20
CA ILE A 87 -5.79 0.31 -8.22
C ILE A 87 -6.41 1.42 -9.05
N GLY A 88 -5.82 2.61 -9.02
CA GLY A 88 -6.27 3.70 -9.88
C GLY A 88 -5.17 4.69 -10.16
N ARG A 89 -5.48 5.75 -10.89
CA ARG A 89 -4.55 6.85 -11.16
C ARG A 89 -5.02 8.19 -10.61
N THR A 90 -4.06 9.04 -10.29
CA THR A 90 -4.32 10.42 -9.87
C THR A 90 -3.08 11.28 -10.11
N LYS A 91 -3.29 12.59 -10.15
CA LYS A 91 -2.18 13.54 -10.00
C LYS A 91 -1.94 13.91 -8.54
N ASP A 92 -2.99 13.86 -7.72
CA ASP A 92 -2.94 14.19 -6.29
C ASP A 92 -3.48 13.01 -5.48
N VAL A 93 -2.56 12.27 -4.85
CA VAL A 93 -2.91 11.07 -4.07
C VAL A 93 -3.58 11.41 -2.75
N LEU A 94 -3.19 12.50 -2.10
CA LEU A 94 -3.72 12.88 -0.79
C LEU A 94 -5.16 13.35 -0.93
N ARG A 95 -5.45 14.20 -1.91
CA ARG A 95 -6.83 14.61 -2.23
C ARG A 95 -7.68 13.42 -2.67
N ARG A 96 -7.11 12.50 -3.46
CA ARG A 96 -7.84 11.27 -3.86
C ARG A 96 -8.18 10.41 -2.65
N LEU A 97 -7.26 10.25 -1.71
CA LEU A 97 -7.48 9.51 -0.48
C LEU A 97 -8.58 10.15 0.38
N GLN A 98 -8.55 11.47 0.55
CA GLN A 98 -9.61 12.21 1.27
C GLN A 98 -10.99 11.98 0.66
N ASN A 99 -11.10 12.03 -0.68
CA ASN A 99 -12.34 11.77 -1.39
C ASN A 99 -12.84 10.32 -1.25
N LEU A 100 -11.95 9.35 -1.03
CA LEU A 100 -12.33 7.96 -0.82
C LEU A 100 -12.79 7.67 0.62
N ARG A 101 -12.29 8.45 1.60
CA ARG A 101 -12.66 8.31 3.02
C ARG A 101 -14.13 8.60 3.27
N THR A 102 -14.77 9.47 2.49
CA THR A 102 -16.20 9.82 2.68
C THR A 102 -17.16 8.66 2.42
N GLY A 103 -16.73 7.64 1.66
CA GLY A 103 -17.56 6.47 1.32
C GLY A 103 -17.02 5.14 1.84
N THR A 104 -16.01 5.14 2.70
CA THR A 104 -15.39 3.91 3.22
C THR A 104 -15.36 3.91 4.74
N SER A 105 -16.04 2.95 5.36
CA SER A 105 -15.90 2.67 6.79
C SER A 105 -14.63 1.85 7.03
N GLY A 106 -13.56 2.49 7.47
CA GLY A 106 -12.28 1.84 7.77
C GLY A 106 -11.06 2.66 7.37
N GLN A 107 -9.89 2.09 7.61
CA GLN A 107 -8.63 2.73 7.32
C GLN A 107 -8.26 2.55 5.83
N LEU A 108 -7.82 3.63 5.19
CA LEU A 108 -7.28 3.61 3.84
C LEU A 108 -5.78 3.93 3.90
N ILE A 109 -4.96 3.02 3.39
CA ILE A 109 -3.50 3.10 3.43
C ILE A 109 -2.99 3.15 1.99
N VAL A 110 -2.34 4.24 1.58
CA VAL A 110 -1.53 4.24 0.35
C VAL A 110 -0.39 3.25 0.60
N HIS A 111 -0.22 2.27 -0.26
CA HIS A 111 0.76 1.19 -0.08
C HIS A 111 1.93 1.31 -1.06
N ALA A 112 1.65 1.74 -2.29
CA ALA A 112 2.67 2.05 -3.28
C ALA A 112 2.19 3.12 -4.28
N LEU A 113 3.16 3.78 -4.92
CA LEU A 113 2.98 4.66 -6.06
C LEU A 113 3.97 4.29 -7.17
N GLU A 114 3.53 4.41 -8.42
CA GLU A 114 4.42 4.30 -9.58
C GLU A 114 4.06 5.32 -10.66
N PRO A 115 5.04 5.74 -11.50
CA PRO A 115 4.78 6.57 -12.65
C PRO A 115 3.85 5.87 -13.63
N GLY A 116 2.79 6.55 -14.07
CA GLY A 116 1.89 5.99 -15.06
C GLY A 116 0.57 6.73 -15.19
N GLY A 117 -0.06 6.53 -16.34
CA GLY A 117 -1.39 7.06 -16.63
C GLY A 117 -2.35 5.96 -17.07
N SER A 118 -3.39 6.33 -17.81
CA SER A 118 -4.48 5.42 -18.21
C SER A 118 -4.02 4.11 -18.89
N LYS A 119 -2.93 4.13 -19.67
CA LYS A 119 -2.39 2.92 -20.31
C LYS A 119 -1.86 1.90 -19.29
N VAL A 120 -1.14 2.38 -18.27
CA VAL A 120 -0.56 1.53 -17.22
C VAL A 120 -1.68 0.99 -16.33
N GLU A 121 -2.59 1.86 -15.90
CA GLU A 121 -3.80 1.49 -15.15
C GLU A 121 -4.58 0.36 -15.84
N ARG A 122 -4.89 0.52 -17.13
CA ARG A 122 -5.61 -0.51 -17.90
C ARG A 122 -4.84 -1.84 -17.97
N LYS A 123 -3.51 -1.80 -18.12
CA LYS A 123 -2.68 -3.01 -18.14
C LYS A 123 -2.74 -3.73 -16.79
N LEU A 124 -2.70 -3.00 -15.69
CA LEU A 124 -2.79 -3.56 -14.34
C LEU A 124 -4.18 -4.11 -14.04
N HIS A 125 -5.24 -3.39 -14.41
CA HIS A 125 -6.62 -3.88 -14.28
C HIS A 125 -6.84 -5.18 -15.06
N LYS A 126 -6.24 -5.30 -16.26
CA LYS A 126 -6.26 -6.54 -17.04
C LYS A 126 -5.44 -7.65 -16.41
N ARG A 127 -4.24 -7.33 -15.88
CA ARG A 127 -3.36 -8.31 -15.23
C ARG A 127 -4.03 -8.94 -14.01
N PHE A 128 -4.70 -8.14 -13.18
CA PHE A 128 -5.35 -8.57 -11.94
C PHE A 128 -6.87 -8.73 -12.09
N GLU A 129 -7.37 -8.99 -13.30
CA GLU A 129 -8.81 -9.07 -13.57
C GLU A 129 -9.51 -10.16 -12.74
N SER A 130 -8.85 -11.30 -12.50
CA SER A 130 -9.34 -12.38 -11.63
C SER A 130 -9.55 -11.95 -10.16
N ASP A 131 -8.78 -10.97 -9.70
CA ASP A 131 -8.89 -10.43 -8.34
C ASP A 131 -9.94 -9.33 -8.23
N ARG A 132 -10.44 -8.82 -9.37
CA ARG A 132 -11.41 -7.72 -9.39
C ARG A 132 -12.70 -8.11 -8.67
N ARG A 133 -13.24 -7.18 -7.88
CA ARG A 133 -14.49 -7.37 -7.11
C ARG A 133 -15.54 -6.37 -7.52
N GLN A 134 -15.29 -5.09 -7.30
CA GLN A 134 -16.25 -4.04 -7.62
C GLN A 134 -15.53 -2.79 -8.12
N GLY A 135 -15.84 -2.37 -9.35
CA GLY A 135 -15.22 -1.21 -9.97
C GLY A 135 -13.69 -1.35 -10.05
N GLU A 136 -12.97 -0.54 -9.28
CA GLU A 136 -11.50 -0.53 -9.23
C GLU A 136 -10.94 -1.20 -7.97
N TRP A 137 -11.78 -1.95 -7.24
CA TRP A 137 -11.40 -2.70 -6.05
C TRP A 137 -11.11 -4.15 -6.39
N PHE A 138 -9.99 -4.65 -5.88
CA PHE A 138 -9.44 -5.97 -6.12
C PHE A 138 -9.22 -6.66 -4.77
N ALA A 139 -9.47 -7.96 -4.68
CA ALA A 139 -9.04 -8.75 -3.53
C ALA A 139 -7.51 -8.74 -3.44
N CYS A 140 -6.97 -8.60 -2.23
CA CYS A 140 -5.53 -8.61 -2.01
C CYS A 140 -4.99 -10.06 -2.07
N SER A 141 -4.82 -10.57 -3.29
CA SER A 141 -4.18 -11.86 -3.54
C SER A 141 -2.68 -11.82 -3.21
N PRO A 142 -2.03 -12.98 -2.99
CA PRO A 142 -0.58 -13.03 -2.82
C PRO A 142 0.19 -12.41 -4.00
N GLU A 143 -0.28 -12.59 -5.24
CA GLU A 143 0.36 -12.01 -6.42
C GLU A 143 0.24 -10.49 -6.42
N LEU A 144 -0.96 -9.95 -6.19
CA LEU A 144 -1.16 -8.50 -6.14
C LEU A 144 -0.38 -7.87 -4.98
N ALA A 145 -0.38 -8.50 -3.80
CA ALA A 145 0.40 -8.02 -2.68
C ALA A 145 1.90 -7.99 -3.01
N LYS A 146 2.43 -9.07 -3.61
CA LYS A 146 3.83 -9.12 -4.05
C LYS A 146 4.14 -7.98 -5.04
N HIS A 147 3.29 -7.77 -6.04
CA HIS A 147 3.45 -6.67 -7.00
C HIS A 147 3.53 -5.31 -6.29
N ILE A 148 2.64 -5.04 -5.33
CA ILE A 148 2.64 -3.77 -4.59
C ILE A 148 3.93 -3.58 -3.78
N PHE A 149 4.40 -4.63 -3.09
CA PHE A 149 5.66 -4.56 -2.34
C PHE A 149 6.86 -4.36 -3.26
N GLU A 150 6.89 -5.00 -4.43
CA GLU A 150 7.91 -4.79 -5.45
C GLU A 150 7.86 -3.36 -6.00
N THR A 151 6.66 -2.83 -6.28
CA THR A 151 6.46 -1.43 -6.69
C THR A 151 6.96 -0.45 -5.64
N TRP A 152 6.57 -0.62 -4.37
CA TRP A 152 7.05 0.23 -3.29
C TRP A 152 8.56 0.12 -3.11
N SER A 153 9.12 -1.09 -3.12
CA SER A 153 10.55 -1.29 -2.97
C SER A 153 11.35 -0.72 -4.13
N HIS A 154 10.80 -0.74 -5.35
CA HIS A 154 11.46 -0.22 -6.54
C HIS A 154 11.40 1.30 -6.60
N TYR A 155 10.21 1.89 -6.49
CA TYR A 155 10.05 3.34 -6.63
C TYR A 155 10.32 4.13 -5.34
N LYS A 156 10.32 3.48 -4.18
CA LYS A 156 10.56 4.06 -2.83
C LYS A 156 9.68 5.26 -2.47
N VAL A 157 8.53 5.41 -3.13
CA VAL A 157 7.59 6.50 -2.85
C VAL A 157 6.43 6.01 -2.00
N LEU A 158 6.44 6.39 -0.73
CA LEU A 158 5.33 6.23 0.18
C LEU A 158 5.31 7.38 1.18
N PRO A 159 4.20 8.15 1.34
CA PRO A 159 4.15 9.20 2.33
C PRO A 159 4.40 8.65 3.75
N ARG A 160 5.12 9.40 4.58
CA ARG A 160 5.57 8.95 5.92
C ARG A 160 4.44 8.46 6.82
N GLU A 161 3.29 9.14 6.81
CA GLU A 161 2.09 8.71 7.54
C GLU A 161 1.69 7.29 7.13
N HIS A 162 1.68 7.00 5.84
CA HIS A 162 1.29 5.69 5.33
C HIS A 162 2.33 4.60 5.58
N GLN A 163 3.63 4.95 5.63
CA GLN A 163 4.65 4.01 6.11
C GLN A 163 4.36 3.57 7.54
N HIS A 164 3.98 4.50 8.42
CA HIS A 164 3.59 4.20 9.79
C HIS A 164 2.35 3.30 9.84
N LEU A 165 1.30 3.63 9.07
CA LEU A 165 0.09 2.81 9.00
C LEU A 165 0.36 1.38 8.50
N VAL A 166 1.30 1.19 7.56
CA VAL A 166 1.72 -0.15 7.13
C VAL A 166 2.37 -0.92 8.30
N LEU A 167 3.24 -0.27 9.08
CA LEU A 167 3.88 -0.89 10.25
C LEU A 167 2.86 -1.22 11.35
N GLU A 168 1.93 -0.31 11.64
CA GLU A 168 0.82 -0.54 12.57
C GLU A 168 -0.04 -1.72 12.12
N LEU A 169 -0.37 -1.80 10.83
CA LEU A 169 -1.11 -2.93 10.27
C LEU A 169 -0.35 -4.25 10.44
N GLN A 170 0.96 -4.27 10.20
CA GLN A 170 1.78 -5.47 10.43
C GLN A 170 1.77 -5.90 11.90
N HIS A 171 1.80 -4.93 12.83
CA HIS A 171 1.67 -5.22 14.26
C HIS A 171 0.28 -5.77 14.61
N ARG A 172 -0.79 -5.13 14.11
CA ARG A 172 -2.18 -5.59 14.25
C ARG A 172 -2.37 -7.02 13.73
N ILE A 173 -1.78 -7.36 12.58
CA ILE A 173 -1.82 -8.71 12.01
C ILE A 173 -1.20 -9.75 12.95
N LYS A 174 -0.06 -9.43 13.58
CA LYS A 174 0.59 -10.34 14.54
C LYS A 174 -0.31 -10.60 15.75
N ILE A 175 -0.91 -9.54 16.31
CA ILE A 175 -1.85 -9.64 17.42
C ILE A 175 -3.04 -10.51 17.03
N LEU A 176 -3.70 -10.22 15.91
CA LEU A 176 -4.91 -10.95 15.48
C LEU A 176 -4.62 -12.43 15.17
N ARG A 177 -3.43 -12.76 14.66
CA ARG A 177 -3.00 -14.16 14.50
C ARG A 177 -2.80 -14.87 15.84
N ALA A 178 -2.16 -14.21 16.81
CA ALA A 178 -1.97 -14.76 18.15
C ALA A 178 -3.33 -14.97 18.85
N THR A 179 -4.21 -13.97 18.79
CA THR A 179 -5.60 -14.06 19.25
C THR A 179 -6.32 -15.28 18.68
N ARG A 180 -6.21 -15.51 17.36
CA ARG A 180 -6.84 -16.67 16.71
C ARG A 180 -6.34 -18.01 17.25
N GLN A 181 -5.06 -18.09 17.60
CA GLN A 181 -4.47 -19.29 18.20
C GLN A 181 -4.97 -19.51 19.63
N VAL A 182 -5.10 -18.45 20.42
CA VAL A 182 -5.60 -18.53 21.80
C VAL A 182 -7.07 -18.98 21.84
N PHE A 183 -7.89 -18.51 20.90
CA PHE A 183 -9.34 -18.72 20.92
C PHE A 183 -9.86 -19.79 19.95
N ASP A 184 -8.98 -20.49 19.25
CA ASP A 184 -9.35 -21.55 18.29
C ASP A 184 -10.40 -21.07 17.26
N GLY A 185 -10.12 -19.91 16.63
CA GLY A 185 -11.05 -19.28 15.68
C GLY A 185 -10.79 -17.80 15.43
N ALA A 186 -11.49 -17.21 14.45
CA ALA A 186 -11.51 -15.77 14.26
C ALA A 186 -12.20 -15.08 15.45
N PRO A 187 -11.67 -13.96 15.97
CA PRO A 187 -12.45 -13.13 16.87
C PRO A 187 -13.61 -12.47 16.12
N ASP A 188 -14.74 -12.31 16.79
CA ASP A 188 -15.79 -11.41 16.34
C ASP A 188 -15.35 -9.97 16.58
N MET A 189 -15.56 -9.11 15.58
CA MET A 189 -15.17 -7.70 15.59
C MET A 189 -16.38 -6.77 15.65
N ILE A 190 -17.59 -7.33 15.67
CA ILE A 190 -18.86 -6.61 15.68
C ILE A 190 -19.65 -7.12 16.86
N ASN A 191 -20.09 -6.21 17.72
CA ASN A 191 -21.01 -6.54 18.79
C ASN A 191 -22.36 -6.93 18.17
N PRO A 192 -22.95 -8.09 18.51
CA PRO A 192 -24.29 -8.43 18.05
C PRO A 192 -25.30 -7.34 18.45
N SER A 193 -26.38 -7.24 17.67
CA SER A 193 -27.48 -6.35 18.02
C SER A 193 -28.07 -6.72 19.38
N LEU A 194 -28.60 -5.76 20.14
CA LEU A 194 -29.19 -6.00 21.47
C LEU A 194 -30.28 -7.10 21.49
N ASN A 195 -30.92 -7.34 20.35
CA ASN A 195 -32.00 -8.31 20.18
C ASN A 195 -31.52 -9.67 19.64
N GLU A 196 -30.22 -9.83 19.37
CA GLU A 196 -29.64 -11.06 18.82
C GLU A 196 -28.73 -11.71 19.88
N PRO A 197 -28.94 -12.99 20.24
CA PRO A 197 -28.05 -13.68 21.16
C PRO A 197 -26.67 -13.84 20.51
N TRP A 198 -25.62 -13.49 21.26
CA TRP A 198 -24.25 -13.69 20.81
C TRP A 198 -23.92 -15.19 20.71
N ALA A 199 -23.50 -15.63 19.53
CA ALA A 199 -23.10 -17.01 19.26
C ALA A 199 -21.57 -17.18 19.08
N GLY A 200 -20.81 -16.10 19.27
CA GLY A 200 -19.38 -16.10 19.11
C GLY A 200 -18.63 -16.79 20.24
N LYS A 201 -17.35 -17.07 20.01
CA LYS A 201 -16.44 -17.57 21.06
C LYS A 201 -15.74 -16.43 21.79
N VAL A 202 -15.32 -15.39 21.06
CA VAL A 202 -14.65 -14.20 21.62
C VAL A 202 -14.99 -12.96 20.81
N LEU A 203 -15.40 -11.90 21.52
CA LEU A 203 -15.58 -10.56 20.98
C LEU A 203 -14.37 -9.70 21.38
N ILE A 204 -13.71 -9.10 20.38
CA ILE A 204 -12.73 -8.03 20.62
C ILE A 204 -13.35 -6.76 20.09
N ASP A 205 -14.01 -6.06 21.00
CA ASP A 205 -14.54 -4.73 20.71
C ASP A 205 -13.41 -3.71 20.83
N LEU A 206 -12.85 -3.32 19.68
CA LEU A 206 -11.89 -2.22 19.56
C LEU A 206 -12.57 -0.90 19.22
N VAL A 207 -13.91 -0.82 19.28
CA VAL A 207 -14.63 0.44 19.10
C VAL A 207 -14.27 1.34 20.26
N HIS A 208 -13.50 2.37 19.97
CA HIS A 208 -13.32 3.48 20.88
C HIS A 208 -14.67 4.20 21.01
N PRO A 209 -15.31 4.21 22.18
CA PRO A 209 -16.53 5.00 22.36
C PRO A 209 -16.18 6.45 22.05
N SER A 210 -16.86 7.05 21.08
CA SER A 210 -16.58 8.41 20.58
C SER A 210 -16.65 9.51 21.66
N TRP A 211 -17.21 9.19 22.82
CA TRP A 211 -17.30 10.06 23.99
C TRP A 211 -16.12 9.96 24.96
N ILE A 212 -15.25 8.95 24.82
CA ILE A 212 -13.93 8.94 25.48
C ILE A 212 -13.03 9.87 24.67
N ARG A 213 -13.06 11.16 25.02
CA ARG A 213 -12.10 12.14 24.48
C ARG A 213 -10.70 11.66 24.86
N ASN A 214 -9.83 11.48 23.88
CA ASN A 214 -8.39 11.37 24.14
C ASN A 214 -7.97 12.56 25.01
N GLU A 215 -7.71 12.30 26.29
CA GLU A 215 -6.97 13.24 27.12
C GLU A 215 -5.63 13.44 26.43
N LYS A 216 -5.41 14.69 26.03
CA LYS A 216 -4.21 15.24 25.39
C LYS A 216 -2.97 14.36 25.58
N MET A 217 -2.52 13.71 24.51
CA MET A 217 -1.11 13.30 24.41
C MET A 217 -0.29 14.59 24.22
N PHE A 218 0.45 14.95 25.27
CA PHE A 218 1.51 15.96 25.25
C PHE A 218 2.82 15.36 24.72
#